data_AF-A0A937IAG1-F1
#
_entry.id   AF-A0A937IAG1-F1
#
_cell.length_a   1.000
_cell.length_b   1.000
_cell.length_c   1.000
_cell.angle_alpha   90.00
_cell.angle_beta   90.00
_cell.angle_gamma   90.00
#
_symmetry.space_group_name_H-M   'P 1'
#
loop_
_entity.id
_entity.type
_entity.pdbx_description
1 polymer ?
#
loop_
_entity_poly.entity_id
_entity_poly.type
_entity_poly.pdbx_seq_one_letter_code
_entity_poly.pdbx_strand_id
1 'polypeptide(L)'
;VRAMLSNYSDACSFTFATAADANIMSIADMRGKRMTFVQGAPSLNNATAALLSYANLTWDDVVPVEVGGYNASIDAVLNGRADAAGGACNSPPFLRIEASPRGLRWPELPHADAEAVARVRARLPWYVPHVAIEGPTINAEGIEVFSSAYPFLVALDSSDETLVYSMVKVMLKHFDEFKGNAPGANGWAIDRQKFDQAFVPYHPGAIRYFKEIGIWSEAAERTHQANLQRQQVLQDAWDAYLPGAPEDYDAFEQGWLRARESSLAAAGLITLGEGL
;
A
#
# COMPACT_ATOMS: atom_id res chain seq x y z
N VAL A 1 6.30 15.82 -1.02
CA VAL A 1 5.72 15.10 0.15
C VAL A 1 6.84 14.46 0.98
N ARG A 2 6.68 14.44 2.31
CA ARG A 2 7.61 13.87 3.28
C ARG A 2 6.87 13.02 4.32
N ALA A 3 7.45 11.89 4.72
CA ALA A 3 6.89 11.05 5.78
C ALA A 3 7.04 11.69 7.17
N MET A 4 6.04 11.47 8.02
CA MET A 4 6.06 11.87 9.43
C MET A 4 6.01 10.64 10.34
N LEU A 5 5.02 9.78 10.15
CA LEU A 5 4.79 8.55 10.91
C LEU A 5 4.22 7.46 10.00
N SER A 6 4.60 6.23 10.26
CA SER A 6 4.07 5.04 9.59
C SER A 6 3.10 4.30 10.52
N ASN A 7 2.03 3.73 9.96
CA ASN A 7 1.15 2.81 10.68
C ASN A 7 1.30 1.39 10.13
N TYR A 8 1.78 0.47 10.97
CA TYR A 8 1.77 -0.97 10.68
C TYR A 8 0.92 -1.69 11.75
N SER A 9 -0.39 -1.75 11.53
CA SER A 9 -1.34 -2.36 12.46
C SER A 9 -1.22 -3.89 12.55
N ASP A 10 -2.02 -4.47 13.43
CA ASP A 10 -2.24 -5.93 13.49
C ASP A 10 -3.12 -6.45 12.33
N ALA A 11 -3.71 -5.55 11.55
CA ALA A 11 -4.41 -5.84 10.31
C ALA A 11 -3.49 -5.68 9.09
N CYS A 12 -3.89 -6.27 7.96
CA CYS A 12 -3.25 -6.00 6.68
C CYS A 12 -3.70 -4.65 6.09
N SER A 13 -2.78 -3.92 5.44
CA SER A 13 -3.12 -2.68 4.74
C SER A 13 -3.95 -2.91 3.47
N PHE A 14 -3.76 -4.06 2.82
CA PHE A 14 -4.50 -4.45 1.62
C PHE A 14 -4.40 -5.96 1.36
N THR A 15 -5.51 -6.63 1.13
CA THR A 15 -5.59 -8.01 0.62
C THR A 15 -6.91 -8.24 -0.12
N PHE A 16 -7.16 -9.46 -0.62
CA PHE A 16 -8.41 -9.83 -1.27
C PHE A 16 -9.47 -10.32 -0.29
N ALA A 17 -10.55 -9.56 -0.14
CA ALA A 17 -11.79 -10.02 0.47
C ALA A 17 -12.61 -10.77 -0.58
N THR A 18 -12.77 -12.07 -0.38
CA THR A 18 -13.47 -12.95 -1.34
C THR A 18 -14.76 -13.49 -0.74
N ALA A 19 -15.79 -13.65 -1.58
CA ALA A 19 -16.98 -14.39 -1.17
C ALA A 19 -16.60 -15.86 -0.90
N ALA A 20 -16.97 -16.40 0.26
CA ALA A 20 -16.57 -17.75 0.64
C ALA A 20 -17.16 -18.83 -0.30
N ASP A 21 -18.33 -18.55 -0.88
CA ASP A 21 -19.00 -19.37 -1.90
C ASP A 21 -18.36 -19.33 -3.30
N ALA A 22 -17.39 -18.42 -3.55
CA ALA A 22 -16.71 -18.28 -4.84
C ALA A 22 -15.58 -19.29 -5.05
N ASN A 23 -15.32 -20.17 -4.07
CA ASN A 23 -14.29 -21.22 -4.10
C ASN A 23 -12.88 -20.69 -4.42
N ILE A 24 -12.52 -19.52 -3.88
CA ILE A 24 -11.17 -18.94 -3.98
C ILE A 24 -10.42 -19.33 -2.71
N MET A 25 -9.49 -20.29 -2.79
CA MET A 25 -8.72 -20.78 -1.64
C MET A 25 -7.29 -20.23 -1.66
N SER A 26 -6.80 -19.88 -2.84
CA SER A 26 -5.48 -19.31 -3.09
C SER A 26 -5.57 -18.18 -4.10
N ILE A 27 -4.51 -17.39 -4.22
CA ILE A 27 -4.43 -16.32 -5.23
C ILE A 27 -4.55 -16.88 -6.66
N ALA A 28 -4.08 -18.11 -6.92
CA ALA A 28 -4.20 -18.74 -8.25
C ALA A 28 -5.67 -18.96 -8.67
N ASP A 29 -6.58 -19.18 -7.70
CA ASP A 29 -8.01 -19.41 -7.96
C ASP A 29 -8.75 -18.14 -8.41
N MET A 30 -8.11 -16.97 -8.31
CA MET A 30 -8.63 -15.70 -8.84
C MET A 30 -8.78 -15.71 -10.37
N ARG A 31 -8.09 -16.62 -11.07
CA ARG A 31 -8.20 -16.75 -12.52
C ARG A 31 -9.66 -16.94 -12.96
N GLY A 32 -10.12 -16.07 -13.85
CA GLY A 32 -11.49 -16.02 -14.36
C GLY A 32 -12.53 -15.53 -13.36
N LYS A 33 -12.15 -15.16 -12.13
CA LYS A 33 -13.08 -14.62 -11.12
C LYS A 33 -13.37 -13.15 -11.39
N ARG A 34 -14.52 -12.72 -10.91
CA ARG A 34 -14.98 -11.33 -11.06
C ARG A 34 -14.35 -10.48 -9.97
N MET A 35 -13.35 -9.69 -10.33
CA MET A 35 -12.62 -8.82 -9.41
C MET A 35 -13.08 -7.38 -9.60
N THR A 36 -13.45 -6.70 -8.51
CA THR A 36 -13.88 -5.29 -8.62
C THR A 36 -12.73 -4.39 -9.07
N PHE A 37 -12.99 -3.54 -10.05
CA PHE A 37 -12.09 -2.47 -10.47
C PHE A 37 -12.71 -1.13 -10.07
N VAL A 38 -12.04 -0.38 -9.19
CA VAL A 38 -12.62 0.84 -8.59
C VAL A 38 -12.21 2.06 -9.40
N GLN A 39 -13.18 2.72 -10.03
CA GLN A 39 -12.94 3.92 -10.83
C GLN A 39 -12.40 5.07 -9.97
N GLY A 40 -11.36 5.74 -10.47
CA GLY A 40 -10.72 6.86 -9.75
C GLY A 40 -9.94 6.47 -8.49
N ALA A 41 -9.71 5.18 -8.23
CA ALA A 41 -8.96 4.70 -7.07
C ALA A 41 -7.74 3.85 -7.48
N PRO A 42 -6.75 4.42 -8.19
CA PRO A 42 -5.58 3.67 -8.68
C PRO A 42 -4.84 2.95 -7.56
N SER A 43 -4.80 3.50 -6.35
CA SER A 43 -4.16 2.81 -5.21
C SER A 43 -4.75 1.42 -4.92
N LEU A 44 -6.06 1.21 -5.10
CA LEU A 44 -6.69 -0.10 -4.89
C LEU A 44 -6.42 -1.05 -6.06
N ASN A 45 -6.44 -0.52 -7.29
CA ASN A 45 -6.25 -1.31 -8.50
C ASN A 45 -4.78 -1.75 -8.65
N ASN A 46 -3.83 -0.92 -8.22
CA ASN A 46 -2.39 -1.21 -8.26
C ASN A 46 -2.01 -2.24 -7.19
N ALA A 47 -2.58 -2.10 -5.99
CA ALA A 47 -2.44 -3.10 -4.93
C ALA A 47 -3.03 -4.45 -5.38
N THR A 48 -4.17 -4.44 -6.06
CA THR A 48 -4.77 -5.63 -6.67
C THR A 48 -3.83 -6.25 -7.72
N ALA A 49 -3.31 -5.47 -8.67
CA ALA A 49 -2.38 -5.96 -9.69
C ALA A 49 -1.11 -6.56 -9.07
N ALA A 50 -0.59 -5.93 -8.02
CA ALA A 50 0.56 -6.44 -7.29
C ALA A 50 0.27 -7.77 -6.59
N LEU A 51 -0.88 -7.91 -5.91
CA LEU A 51 -1.22 -9.17 -5.25
C LEU A 51 -1.60 -10.28 -6.23
N LEU A 52 -2.23 -9.98 -7.37
CA LEU A 52 -2.45 -10.95 -8.45
C LEU A 52 -1.12 -11.54 -8.95
N SER A 53 -0.07 -10.72 -9.01
CA SER A 53 1.26 -11.17 -9.45
C SER A 53 1.89 -12.25 -8.58
N TYR A 54 1.45 -12.36 -7.33
CA TYR A 54 1.89 -13.42 -6.45
C TYR A 54 1.71 -14.80 -7.11
N ALA A 55 0.61 -15.01 -7.85
CA ALA A 55 0.34 -16.23 -8.61
C ALA A 55 0.59 -16.10 -10.13
N ASN A 56 1.44 -15.16 -10.56
CA ASN A 56 1.67 -14.83 -11.97
C ASN A 56 0.40 -14.42 -12.73
N LEU A 57 -0.57 -13.82 -12.03
CA LEU A 57 -1.78 -13.30 -12.65
C LEU A 57 -1.65 -11.80 -12.96
N THR A 58 -2.34 -11.34 -13.99
CA THR A 58 -2.57 -9.92 -14.29
C THR A 58 -4.07 -9.61 -14.32
N TRP A 59 -4.44 -8.36 -14.61
CA TRP A 59 -5.83 -7.98 -14.84
C TRP A 59 -6.48 -8.74 -16.01
N ASP A 60 -5.70 -9.24 -16.97
CA ASP A 60 -6.20 -10.04 -18.11
C ASP A 60 -6.63 -11.45 -17.69
N ASP A 61 -6.15 -11.92 -16.54
CA ASP A 61 -6.48 -13.25 -16.02
C ASP A 61 -7.75 -13.24 -15.15
N VAL A 62 -8.32 -12.08 -14.87
CA VAL A 62 -9.56 -11.91 -14.09
C VAL A 62 -10.63 -11.21 -14.94
N VAL A 63 -11.87 -11.14 -14.44
CA VAL A 63 -12.94 -10.37 -15.09
C VAL A 63 -13.14 -9.07 -14.30
N PRO A 64 -12.69 -7.90 -14.80
CA PRO A 64 -12.88 -6.63 -14.10
C PRO A 64 -14.36 -6.28 -13.98
N VAL A 65 -14.79 -5.92 -12.78
CA VAL A 65 -16.14 -5.40 -12.51
C VAL A 65 -16.02 -3.95 -12.07
N GLU A 66 -16.27 -3.03 -13.01
CA GLU A 66 -16.16 -1.60 -12.74
C GLU A 66 -17.18 -1.10 -11.72
N VAL A 67 -16.71 -0.40 -10.71
CA VAL A 67 -17.53 0.20 -9.64
C VAL A 67 -17.12 1.64 -9.39
N GLY A 68 -18.08 2.49 -9.03
CA GLY A 68 -17.86 3.93 -8.84
C GLY A 68 -17.16 4.32 -7.53
N GLY A 69 -16.78 3.36 -6.68
CA GLY A 69 -16.12 3.65 -5.41
C GLY A 69 -15.96 2.42 -4.51
N TYR A 70 -15.26 2.59 -3.39
CA TYR A 70 -14.92 1.50 -2.48
C TYR A 70 -16.16 0.78 -1.93
N ASN A 71 -17.15 1.49 -1.38
CA ASN A 71 -18.36 0.82 -0.87
C ASN A 71 -19.16 0.09 -1.97
N ALA A 72 -19.14 0.62 -3.20
CA ALA A 72 -19.78 -0.05 -4.33
C ALA A 72 -19.07 -1.34 -4.75
N SER A 73 -17.76 -1.49 -4.46
CA SER A 73 -17.03 -2.75 -4.65
C SER A 73 -17.56 -3.84 -3.71
N ILE A 74 -17.79 -3.47 -2.45
CA ILE A 74 -18.34 -4.35 -1.42
C ILE A 74 -19.78 -4.75 -1.78
N ASP A 75 -20.60 -3.78 -2.20
CA ASP A 75 -21.97 -4.05 -2.65
C ASP A 75 -22.00 -4.96 -3.88
N ALA A 76 -21.02 -4.88 -4.78
CA ALA A 76 -20.91 -5.80 -5.91
C ALA A 76 -20.65 -7.24 -5.47
N VAL A 77 -19.82 -7.46 -4.45
CA VAL A 77 -19.59 -8.81 -3.87
C VAL A 77 -20.84 -9.30 -3.17
N LEU A 78 -21.48 -8.46 -2.34
CA LEU A 78 -22.72 -8.80 -1.63
C LEU A 78 -23.84 -9.26 -2.56
N ASN A 79 -24.00 -8.56 -3.68
CA ASN A 79 -25.09 -8.80 -4.64
C ASN A 79 -24.77 -9.88 -5.69
N GLY A 80 -23.69 -10.64 -5.52
CA GLY A 80 -23.38 -11.69 -6.50
C GLY A 80 -22.80 -11.18 -7.81
N ARG A 81 -22.49 -9.88 -7.94
CA ARG A 81 -21.97 -9.26 -9.17
C ARG A 81 -20.46 -9.45 -9.31
N ALA A 82 -19.74 -9.48 -8.19
CA ALA A 82 -18.32 -9.77 -8.11
C ALA A 82 -18.07 -10.95 -7.14
N ASP A 83 -16.88 -11.54 -7.24
CA ASP A 83 -16.41 -12.64 -6.40
C ASP A 83 -15.39 -12.14 -5.36
N ALA A 84 -14.70 -11.05 -5.66
CA ALA A 84 -13.67 -10.48 -4.81
C ALA A 84 -13.61 -8.95 -4.90
N ALA A 85 -13.20 -8.34 -3.80
CA ALA A 85 -12.81 -6.93 -3.70
C ALA A 85 -11.50 -6.80 -2.93
N GLY A 86 -10.74 -5.73 -3.18
CA GLY A 86 -9.48 -5.47 -2.49
C GLY A 86 -9.64 -4.40 -1.41
N GLY A 87 -9.00 -4.57 -0.25
CA GLY A 87 -9.01 -3.57 0.83
C GLY A 87 -8.27 -4.00 2.08
N ALA A 88 -8.20 -3.12 3.08
CA ALA A 88 -7.57 -3.42 4.37
C ALA A 88 -8.40 -4.43 5.18
N CYS A 89 -7.76 -5.40 5.80
CA CYS A 89 -8.43 -6.52 6.49
C CYS A 89 -9.47 -6.06 7.52
N ASN A 90 -9.19 -4.96 8.23
CA ASN A 90 -10.06 -4.40 9.26
C ASN A 90 -11.07 -3.36 8.74
N SER A 91 -11.28 -3.26 7.43
CA SER A 91 -12.28 -2.35 6.86
C SER A 91 -13.69 -2.75 7.29
N PRO A 92 -14.46 -1.87 7.97
CA PRO A 92 -15.81 -2.19 8.45
C PRO A 92 -16.78 -2.73 7.38
N PRO A 93 -16.75 -2.30 6.10
CA PRO A 93 -17.62 -2.87 5.08
C PRO A 93 -17.51 -4.39 4.89
N PHE A 94 -16.37 -5.02 5.19
CA PHE A 94 -16.20 -6.47 5.05
C PHE A 94 -17.01 -7.28 6.06
N LEU A 95 -17.39 -6.70 7.21
CA LEU A 95 -18.33 -7.32 8.16
C LEU A 95 -19.68 -7.61 7.50
N ARG A 96 -20.08 -6.82 6.49
CA ARG A 96 -21.31 -7.07 5.73
C ARG A 96 -21.19 -8.31 4.86
N ILE A 97 -20.02 -8.55 4.27
CA ILE A 97 -19.77 -9.75 3.45
C ILE A 97 -19.77 -10.99 4.34
N GLU A 98 -19.07 -10.92 5.48
CA GLU A 98 -19.05 -12.00 6.48
C GLU A 98 -20.47 -12.37 6.96
N ALA A 99 -21.29 -11.38 7.27
CA ALA A 99 -22.68 -11.58 7.73
C ALA A 99 -23.65 -11.99 6.60
N SER A 100 -23.23 -11.94 5.34
CA SER A 100 -24.08 -12.31 4.21
C SER A 100 -24.11 -13.83 4.03
N PRO A 101 -25.13 -14.39 3.33
CA PRO A 101 -25.17 -15.81 3.00
C PRO A 101 -23.97 -16.32 2.18
N ARG A 102 -23.23 -15.41 1.53
CA ARG A 102 -22.04 -15.76 0.74
C ARG A 102 -20.81 -16.04 1.61
N GLY A 103 -20.77 -15.49 2.82
CA GLY A 103 -19.61 -15.50 3.72
C GLY A 103 -18.40 -14.75 3.18
N LEU A 104 -17.38 -14.60 4.03
CA LEU A 104 -16.09 -13.96 3.71
C LEU A 104 -14.95 -14.95 3.87
N ARG A 105 -13.98 -14.87 2.96
CA ARG A 105 -12.70 -15.58 3.04
C ARG A 105 -11.55 -14.68 2.59
N TRP A 106 -10.40 -14.89 3.22
CA TRP A 106 -9.12 -14.27 2.89
C TRP A 106 -8.16 -15.33 2.33
N PRO A 107 -7.90 -15.35 1.01
CA PRO A 107 -6.84 -16.19 0.47
C PRO A 107 -5.47 -15.74 0.99
N GLU A 108 -4.70 -16.66 1.55
CA GLU A 108 -3.37 -16.37 2.09
C GLU A 108 -2.32 -16.19 0.99
N LEU A 109 -1.25 -15.48 1.33
CA LEU A 109 -0.07 -15.20 0.51
C LEU A 109 1.17 -15.72 1.24
N PRO A 110 1.46 -17.04 1.19
CA PRO A 110 2.49 -17.63 2.02
C PRO A 110 3.90 -17.02 1.89
N HIS A 111 4.55 -16.68 2.99
CA HIS A 111 5.85 -16.00 2.95
C HIS A 111 7.02 -16.92 2.53
N ALA A 112 6.81 -18.23 2.62
CA ALA A 112 7.79 -19.24 2.24
C ALA A 112 8.06 -19.29 0.72
N ASP A 113 7.16 -18.80 -0.12
CA ASP A 113 7.37 -18.70 -1.57
C ASP A 113 8.11 -17.40 -1.90
N ALA A 114 9.45 -17.45 -1.77
CA ALA A 114 10.32 -16.28 -1.99
C ALA A 114 10.18 -15.67 -3.40
N GLU A 115 9.89 -16.50 -4.42
CA GLU A 115 9.71 -16.03 -5.80
C GLU A 115 8.36 -15.29 -5.95
N ALA A 116 7.29 -15.81 -5.35
CA ALA A 116 6.01 -15.11 -5.30
C ALA A 116 6.10 -13.79 -4.54
N VAL A 117 6.81 -13.79 -3.40
CA VAL A 117 7.08 -12.56 -2.64
C VAL A 117 7.89 -11.56 -3.47
N ALA A 118 8.91 -12.02 -4.19
CA ALA A 118 9.71 -11.16 -5.07
C ALA A 118 8.87 -10.53 -6.20
N ARG A 119 7.92 -11.27 -6.79
CA ARG A 119 7.00 -10.73 -7.83
C ARG A 119 6.13 -9.59 -7.30
N VAL A 120 5.53 -9.76 -6.12
CA VAL A 120 4.73 -8.70 -5.47
C VAL A 120 5.61 -7.47 -5.22
N ARG A 121 6.80 -7.68 -4.64
CA ARG A 121 7.72 -6.60 -4.27
C ARG A 121 8.37 -5.91 -5.46
N ALA A 122 8.53 -6.58 -6.60
CA ALA A 122 8.98 -5.95 -7.84
C ALA A 122 7.96 -4.90 -8.35
N ARG A 123 6.66 -5.13 -8.12
CA ARG A 123 5.61 -4.16 -8.44
C ARG A 123 5.46 -3.09 -7.37
N LEU A 124 5.35 -3.50 -6.10
CA LEU A 124 5.22 -2.59 -4.95
C LEU A 124 6.32 -2.89 -3.91
N PRO A 125 7.50 -2.24 -4.02
CA PRO A 125 8.64 -2.52 -3.13
C PRO A 125 8.38 -2.28 -1.64
N TRP A 126 7.37 -1.45 -1.31
CA TRP A 126 6.95 -1.13 0.05
C TRP A 126 5.91 -2.10 0.64
N TYR A 127 5.45 -3.08 -0.13
CA TYR A 127 4.63 -4.18 0.39
C TYR A 127 5.58 -5.20 1.02
N VAL A 128 5.43 -5.43 2.32
CA VAL A 128 6.27 -6.37 3.08
C VAL A 128 5.43 -7.52 3.60
N PRO A 129 6.00 -8.74 3.69
CA PRO A 129 5.35 -9.86 4.37
C PRO A 129 4.86 -9.48 5.76
N HIS A 130 3.63 -9.86 6.08
CA HIS A 130 2.96 -9.55 7.34
C HIS A 130 2.01 -10.69 7.73
N VAL A 131 1.85 -10.93 9.03
CA VAL A 131 0.83 -11.84 9.56
C VAL A 131 -0.26 -10.97 10.15
N ALA A 132 -1.42 -10.96 9.50
CA ALA A 132 -2.57 -10.20 10.00
C ALA A 132 -3.34 -11.05 11.02
N ILE A 133 -3.61 -10.47 12.18
CA ILE A 133 -4.40 -11.08 13.28
C ILE A 133 -5.67 -10.27 13.60
N GLU A 134 -5.93 -9.19 12.85
CA GLU A 134 -7.10 -8.31 13.02
C GLU A 134 -7.91 -8.22 11.71
N GLY A 135 -9.18 -8.63 11.78
CA GLY A 135 -10.15 -8.56 10.68
C GLY A 135 -11.29 -9.57 10.86
N PRO A 136 -12.41 -9.43 10.14
CA PRO A 136 -13.50 -10.40 10.15
C PRO A 136 -13.00 -11.77 9.67
N THR A 137 -13.48 -12.87 10.25
CA THR A 137 -13.02 -14.26 9.98
C THR A 137 -11.54 -14.59 10.23
N ILE A 138 -10.70 -13.62 10.64
CA ILE A 138 -9.28 -13.86 10.98
C ILE A 138 -9.19 -14.30 12.45
N ASN A 139 -8.51 -15.42 12.71
CA ASN A 139 -8.33 -15.96 14.06
C ASN A 139 -7.06 -15.41 14.74
N ALA A 140 -6.80 -15.87 15.96
CA ALA A 140 -5.66 -15.42 16.75
C ALA A 140 -4.31 -15.90 16.19
N GLU A 141 -4.30 -17.02 15.45
CA GLU A 141 -3.12 -17.52 14.74
C GLU A 141 -2.71 -16.62 13.56
N GLY A 142 -3.68 -15.92 12.99
CA GLY A 142 -3.49 -14.98 11.89
C GLY A 142 -3.39 -15.65 10.52
N ILE A 143 -3.22 -14.80 9.51
CA ILE A 143 -3.06 -15.21 8.11
C ILE A 143 -1.83 -14.54 7.48
N GLU A 144 -1.12 -15.28 6.62
CA GLU A 144 0.02 -14.74 5.89
C GLU A 144 -0.46 -13.85 4.74
N VAL A 145 -0.06 -12.58 4.76
CA VAL A 145 -0.45 -11.54 3.80
C VAL A 145 0.70 -10.57 3.55
N PHE A 146 0.45 -9.51 2.78
CA PHE A 146 1.35 -8.35 2.72
C PHE A 146 0.75 -7.17 3.47
N SER A 147 1.60 -6.27 3.93
CA SER A 147 1.18 -4.99 4.49
C SER A 147 2.17 -3.90 4.10
N SER A 148 1.72 -2.66 4.20
CA SER A 148 2.51 -1.45 4.01
C SER A 148 2.03 -0.41 5.01
N ALA A 149 2.78 0.67 5.19
CA ALA A 149 2.36 1.75 6.08
C ALA A 149 0.99 2.31 5.64
N TYR A 150 -0.06 2.06 6.43
CA TYR A 150 -1.40 2.56 6.14
C TYR A 150 -2.25 2.69 7.42
N PRO A 151 -2.74 3.89 7.75
CA PRO A 151 -2.47 5.16 7.08
C PRO A 151 -0.99 5.59 7.18
N PHE A 152 -0.51 6.33 6.19
CA PHE A 152 0.84 6.90 6.21
C PHE A 152 0.75 8.41 6.41
N LEU A 153 1.20 8.91 7.56
CA LEU A 153 1.10 10.33 7.87
C LEU A 153 2.21 11.08 7.15
N VAL A 154 1.82 12.07 6.36
CA VAL A 154 2.73 12.84 5.51
C VAL A 154 2.51 14.34 5.65
N ALA A 155 3.58 15.10 5.38
CA ALA A 155 3.58 16.56 5.25
C ALA A 155 4.05 16.96 3.85
N LEU A 156 3.91 18.25 3.52
CA LEU A 156 4.66 18.83 2.41
C LEU A 156 6.14 18.91 2.78
N ASP A 157 7.02 18.99 1.79
CA ASP A 157 8.44 19.25 2.04
C ASP A 157 8.70 20.67 2.59
N SER A 158 7.82 21.61 2.25
CA SER A 158 7.81 23.00 2.71
C SER A 158 7.09 23.22 4.03
N SER A 159 6.57 22.16 4.67
CA SER A 159 5.93 22.28 5.98
C SER A 159 6.93 22.74 7.03
N ASP A 160 6.49 23.57 7.98
CA ASP A 160 7.35 24.08 9.04
C ASP A 160 7.94 22.93 9.87
N GLU A 161 9.26 22.97 10.08
CA GLU A 161 9.98 21.92 10.82
C GLU A 161 9.47 21.80 12.25
N THR A 162 9.20 22.93 12.91
CA THR A 162 8.78 22.96 14.31
C THR A 162 7.39 22.37 14.48
N LEU A 163 6.47 22.65 13.55
CA LEU A 163 5.14 22.08 13.53
C LEU A 163 5.19 20.56 13.34
N VAL A 164 5.95 20.07 12.35
CA VAL A 164 6.06 18.63 12.10
C VAL A 164 6.71 17.91 13.28
N TYR A 165 7.80 18.45 13.82
CA TYR A 165 8.45 17.94 15.04
C TYR A 165 7.44 17.84 16.20
N SER A 166 6.68 18.91 16.43
CA SER A 166 5.73 18.98 17.55
C SER A 166 4.58 17.98 17.37
N MET A 167 4.06 17.83 16.15
CA MET A 167 3.00 16.87 15.83
C MET A 167 3.45 15.43 16.10
N VAL A 168 4.60 15.02 15.56
CA VAL A 168 5.12 13.66 15.78
C VAL A 168 5.37 13.41 17.27
N LYS A 169 5.94 14.39 17.98
CA LYS A 169 6.19 14.30 19.42
C LYS A 169 4.92 14.13 20.23
N VAL A 170 3.88 14.90 19.95
CA VAL A 170 2.59 14.80 20.64
C VAL A 170 1.94 13.45 20.36
N MET A 171 1.89 13.01 19.10
CA MET A 171 1.30 11.73 18.74
C MET A 171 1.98 10.55 19.44
N LEU A 172 3.31 10.51 19.47
CA LEU A 172 4.02 9.41 20.13
C LEU A 172 3.94 9.47 21.65
N LYS A 173 3.96 10.67 22.27
CA LYS A 173 3.81 10.82 23.72
C LYS A 173 2.43 10.41 24.23
N HIS A 174 1.39 10.68 23.45
CA HIS A 174 0.00 10.43 23.83
C HIS A 174 -0.59 9.19 23.13
N PHE A 175 0.27 8.31 22.60
CA PHE A 175 -0.16 7.10 21.89
C PHE A 175 -1.13 6.24 22.71
N ASP A 176 -0.85 6.05 24.00
CA ASP A 176 -1.69 5.27 24.90
C ASP A 176 -3.12 5.82 25.04
N GLU A 177 -3.33 7.11 24.82
CA GLU A 177 -4.65 7.75 24.91
C GLU A 177 -5.53 7.46 23.68
N PHE A 178 -4.95 7.09 22.55
CA PHE A 178 -5.71 6.86 21.31
C PHE A 178 -5.52 5.50 20.64
N LYS A 179 -4.58 4.67 21.08
CA LYS A 179 -4.28 3.36 20.45
C LYS A 179 -5.48 2.42 20.32
N GLY A 180 -6.53 2.61 21.12
CA GLY A 180 -7.77 1.83 21.09
C GLY A 180 -8.98 2.52 20.44
N ASN A 181 -8.83 3.74 19.93
CA ASN A 181 -9.96 4.55 19.47
C ASN A 181 -10.46 4.18 18.05
N ALA A 182 -9.70 3.41 17.29
CA ALA A 182 -10.08 2.91 15.98
C ALA A 182 -9.37 1.59 15.65
N PRO A 183 -9.96 0.71 14.83
CA PRO A 183 -9.27 -0.43 14.24
C PRO A 183 -7.96 0.01 13.57
N GLY A 184 -6.89 -0.75 13.81
CA GLY A 184 -5.55 -0.44 13.32
C GLY A 184 -4.83 0.76 13.96
N ALA A 185 -5.41 1.46 14.94
CA ALA A 185 -4.73 2.57 15.62
C ALA A 185 -3.49 2.11 16.41
N ASN A 186 -3.44 0.84 16.81
CA ASN A 186 -2.25 0.17 17.39
C ASN A 186 -0.99 0.30 16.53
N GLY A 187 -1.14 0.42 15.20
CA GLY A 187 -0.01 0.45 14.28
C GLY A 187 0.81 1.73 14.32
N TRP A 188 0.31 2.80 14.95
CA TRP A 188 1.06 4.05 15.17
C TRP A 188 2.12 3.96 16.27
N ALA A 189 2.25 2.79 16.93
CA ALA A 189 3.22 2.60 17.99
C ALA A 189 4.66 2.88 17.52
N ILE A 190 5.48 3.35 18.47
CA ILE A 190 6.88 3.73 18.22
C ILE A 190 7.73 2.54 17.74
N ASP A 191 7.50 1.35 18.29
CA ASP A 191 8.18 0.09 17.94
C ASP A 191 7.73 -0.51 16.60
N ARG A 192 6.66 0.05 16.02
CA ARG A 192 6.13 -0.34 14.71
C ARG A 192 6.60 0.58 13.58
N GLN A 193 7.40 1.61 13.89
CA GLN A 193 8.00 2.45 12.85
C GLN A 193 9.04 1.67 12.05
N LYS A 194 8.86 1.58 10.73
CA LYS A 194 9.76 0.88 9.79
C LYS A 194 10.54 1.89 8.93
N PHE A 195 11.42 2.66 9.56
CA PHE A 195 12.10 3.78 8.92
C PHE A 195 12.94 3.38 7.69
N ASP A 196 13.63 2.25 7.79
CA ASP A 196 14.50 1.69 6.75
C ASP A 196 13.75 1.07 5.56
N GLN A 197 12.44 0.85 5.71
CA GLN A 197 11.55 0.31 4.67
C GLN A 197 10.69 1.39 4.00
N ALA A 198 10.78 2.65 4.45
CA ALA A 198 10.02 3.74 3.86
C ALA A 198 10.44 3.99 2.40
N PHE A 199 9.47 4.25 1.52
CA PHE A 199 9.71 4.52 0.10
C PHE A 199 9.65 6.02 -0.26
N VAL A 200 9.47 6.88 0.75
CA VAL A 200 9.52 8.34 0.61
C VAL A 200 10.43 8.91 1.71
N PRO A 201 11.06 10.08 1.48
CA PRO A 201 11.91 10.68 2.49
C PRO A 201 11.10 11.20 3.67
N TYR A 202 11.66 11.09 4.88
CA TYR A 202 11.07 11.68 6.08
C TYR A 202 11.26 13.19 6.14
N HIS A 203 10.34 13.87 6.83
CA HIS A 203 10.40 15.30 7.06
C HIS A 203 11.51 15.61 8.08
N PRO A 204 12.32 16.68 7.90
CA PRO A 204 13.39 17.04 8.84
C PRO A 204 12.91 17.15 10.30
N GLY A 205 11.73 17.71 10.52
CA GLY A 205 11.13 17.80 11.87
C GLY A 205 10.82 16.45 12.51
N ALA A 206 10.37 15.47 11.71
CA ALA A 206 10.15 14.10 12.19
C ALA A 206 11.48 13.42 12.52
N ILE A 207 12.47 13.51 11.61
CA ILE A 207 13.83 12.99 11.79
C ILE A 207 14.47 13.58 13.06
N ARG A 208 14.32 14.88 13.28
CA ARG A 208 14.83 15.57 14.48
C ARG A 208 14.27 14.93 15.75
N TYR A 209 12.96 14.67 15.81
CA TYR A 209 12.37 14.02 16.97
C TYR A 209 12.82 12.56 17.13
N PHE A 210 12.90 11.80 16.04
CA PHE A 210 13.39 10.42 16.08
C PHE A 210 14.86 10.31 16.49
N LYS A 211 15.69 11.30 16.12
CA LYS A 211 17.08 11.44 16.60
C LYS A 211 17.11 11.81 18.09
N GLU A 212 16.25 12.72 18.55
CA GLU A 212 16.13 13.12 19.97
C GLU A 212 15.83 11.92 20.88
N ILE A 213 14.95 11.02 20.46
CA ILE A 213 14.58 9.83 21.23
C ILE A 213 15.41 8.58 20.89
N GLY A 214 16.45 8.72 20.06
CA GLY A 214 17.44 7.68 19.80
C GLY A 214 17.00 6.52 18.90
N ILE A 215 15.93 6.66 18.12
CA ILE A 215 15.40 5.58 17.25
C ILE A 215 15.70 5.77 15.77
N TRP A 216 16.29 6.90 15.38
CA TRP A 216 16.74 7.13 14.01
C TRP A 216 18.10 6.48 13.77
N SER A 217 18.10 5.32 13.11
CA SER A 217 19.31 4.53 12.86
C SER A 217 20.09 5.00 11.63
N GLU A 218 21.34 4.53 11.47
CA GLU A 218 22.10 4.74 10.23
C GLU A 218 21.43 4.09 9.02
N ALA A 219 20.75 2.96 9.19
CA ALA A 219 19.98 2.33 8.13
C ALA A 219 18.81 3.21 7.69
N ALA A 220 18.10 3.82 8.64
CA ALA A 220 17.06 4.81 8.36
C ALA A 220 17.61 6.02 7.60
N GLU A 221 18.77 6.55 8.02
CA GLU A 221 19.44 7.66 7.34
C GLU A 221 19.82 7.29 5.90
N ARG A 222 20.41 6.11 5.66
CA ARG A 222 20.73 5.64 4.31
C ARG A 222 19.50 5.52 3.42
N THR A 223 18.42 4.90 3.90
CA THR A 223 17.15 4.81 3.16
C THR A 223 16.58 6.20 2.88
N HIS A 224 16.64 7.11 3.85
CA HIS A 224 16.19 8.50 3.68
C HIS A 224 16.96 9.22 2.57
N GLN A 225 18.29 9.13 2.55
CA GLN A 225 19.12 9.75 1.51
C GLN A 225 18.86 9.13 0.13
N ALA A 226 18.70 7.81 0.04
CA ALA A 226 18.34 7.14 -1.21
C ALA A 226 16.97 7.62 -1.74
N ASN A 227 15.99 7.83 -0.85
CA ASN A 227 14.69 8.35 -1.22
C ASN A 227 14.74 9.83 -1.65
N LEU A 228 15.59 10.65 -1.04
CA LEU A 228 15.85 12.03 -1.51
C LEU A 228 16.46 12.02 -2.91
N GLN A 229 17.48 11.20 -3.14
CA GLN A 229 18.09 11.03 -4.46
C GLN A 229 17.07 10.61 -5.51
N ARG A 230 16.21 9.62 -5.18
CA ARG A 230 15.13 9.20 -6.07
C ARG A 230 14.19 10.35 -6.44
N GLN A 231 13.77 11.15 -5.46
CA GLN A 231 12.90 12.29 -5.74
C GLN A 231 13.60 13.36 -6.59
N GLN A 232 14.90 13.60 -6.36
CA GLN A 232 15.66 14.53 -7.19
C GLN A 232 15.73 14.06 -8.65
N VAL A 233 16.04 12.79 -8.90
CA VAL A 233 16.06 12.21 -10.26
C VAL A 233 14.71 12.36 -10.96
N LEU A 234 13.61 12.14 -10.23
CA LEU A 234 12.26 12.31 -10.76
C LEU A 234 11.92 13.78 -11.04
N GLN A 235 12.36 14.70 -10.18
CA GLN A 235 12.16 16.14 -10.36
C GLN A 235 12.95 16.64 -11.59
N ASP A 236 14.22 16.25 -11.72
CA ASP A 236 15.05 16.62 -12.87
C ASP A 236 14.46 16.06 -14.18
N ALA A 237 13.96 14.82 -14.16
CA ALA A 237 13.28 14.22 -15.30
C ALA A 237 11.99 14.97 -15.67
N TRP A 238 11.22 15.39 -14.66
CA TRP A 238 10.01 16.18 -14.86
C TRP A 238 10.30 17.54 -15.47
N ASP A 239 11.28 18.27 -14.92
CA ASP A 239 11.67 19.60 -15.39
C ASP A 239 12.23 19.56 -16.82
N ALA A 240 12.89 18.47 -17.20
CA ALA A 240 13.35 18.24 -18.57
C ALA A 240 12.21 17.86 -19.53
N TYR A 241 11.22 17.08 -19.07
CA TYR A 241 10.13 16.56 -19.90
C TYR A 241 9.04 17.61 -20.14
N LEU A 242 8.60 18.30 -19.09
CA LEU A 242 7.40 19.14 -19.10
C LEU A 242 7.40 20.23 -20.19
N PRO A 243 8.50 20.98 -20.45
CA PRO A 243 8.50 22.05 -21.46
C PRO A 243 8.22 21.58 -22.89
N GLY A 244 8.47 20.30 -23.20
CA GLY A 244 8.26 19.70 -24.52
C GLY A 244 7.16 18.63 -24.54
N ALA A 245 6.38 18.52 -23.47
CA ALA A 245 5.37 17.49 -23.34
C ALA A 245 4.18 17.74 -24.30
N PRO A 246 3.59 16.69 -24.89
CA PRO A 246 2.41 16.83 -25.75
C PRO A 246 1.18 17.28 -24.93
N GLU A 247 0.25 17.98 -25.58
CA GLU A 247 -1.02 18.39 -24.95
C GLU A 247 -2.03 17.24 -24.83
N ASP A 248 -1.92 16.23 -25.71
CA ASP A 248 -2.75 15.03 -25.67
C ASP A 248 -2.44 14.20 -24.42
N TYR A 249 -3.47 13.85 -23.65
CA TYR A 249 -3.31 13.21 -22.34
C TYR A 249 -2.65 11.83 -22.45
N ASP A 250 -3.07 10.99 -23.40
CA ASP A 250 -2.53 9.64 -23.54
C ASP A 250 -1.07 9.68 -24.01
N ALA A 251 -0.76 10.55 -24.96
CA ALA A 251 0.61 10.79 -25.41
C ALA A 251 1.49 11.37 -24.28
N PHE A 252 0.92 12.25 -23.45
CA PHE A 252 1.58 12.84 -22.28
C PHE A 252 1.90 11.76 -21.25
N GLU A 253 0.90 10.95 -20.88
CA GLU A 253 1.06 9.89 -19.88
C GLU A 253 2.12 8.88 -20.32
N GLN A 254 2.01 8.35 -21.54
CA GLN A 254 2.99 7.40 -22.06
C GLN A 254 4.39 8.01 -22.21
N GLY A 255 4.48 9.27 -22.63
CA GLY A 255 5.74 9.99 -22.74
C GLY A 255 6.40 10.18 -21.37
N TRP A 256 5.62 10.58 -20.37
CA TRP A 256 6.08 10.75 -19.00
C TRP A 256 6.53 9.42 -18.39
N LEU A 257 5.76 8.34 -18.54
CA LEU A 257 6.12 7.01 -18.05
C LEU A 257 7.45 6.52 -18.63
N ARG A 258 7.69 6.70 -19.93
CA ARG A 258 8.99 6.38 -20.53
C ARG A 258 10.13 7.25 -20.01
N ALA A 259 9.91 8.56 -19.89
CA ALA A 259 10.93 9.50 -19.42
C ALA A 259 11.35 9.21 -17.98
N ARG A 260 10.38 9.03 -17.07
CA ARG A 260 10.66 8.73 -15.67
C ARG A 260 11.36 7.39 -15.47
N GLU A 261 10.96 6.34 -16.21
CA GLU A 261 11.58 5.02 -16.11
C GLU A 261 13.02 5.06 -16.60
N SER A 262 13.25 5.71 -17.75
CA SER A 262 14.59 5.88 -18.32
C SER A 262 15.52 6.60 -17.35
N SER A 263 15.06 7.70 -16.73
CA SER A 263 15.86 8.47 -15.77
C SER A 263 16.17 7.69 -14.49
N LEU A 264 15.19 6.96 -13.96
CA LEU A 264 15.40 6.10 -12.79
C LEU A 264 16.39 4.95 -13.09
N ALA A 265 16.22 4.28 -14.22
CA ALA A 265 17.10 3.20 -14.65
C ALA A 265 18.53 3.69 -14.88
N ALA A 266 18.71 4.85 -15.54
CA ALA A 266 20.02 5.47 -15.74
C ALA A 266 20.73 5.81 -14.41
N ALA A 267 19.96 6.12 -13.36
CA ALA A 267 20.47 6.37 -12.02
C ALA A 267 20.66 5.08 -11.19
N GLY A 268 20.41 3.89 -11.76
CA GLY A 268 20.48 2.61 -11.04
C GLY A 268 19.42 2.45 -9.95
N LEU A 269 18.32 3.19 -10.04
CA LEU A 269 17.23 3.17 -9.08
C LEU A 269 16.11 2.23 -9.54
N ILE A 270 15.38 1.65 -8.56
CA ILE A 270 14.24 0.77 -8.84
C ILE A 270 13.23 1.49 -9.74
N THR A 271 13.03 1.00 -10.96
CA THR A 271 11.86 1.34 -11.76
C THR A 271 10.69 0.55 -11.18
N LEU A 272 9.57 1.23 -10.91
CA LEU A 272 8.38 0.49 -10.49
C LEU A 272 7.96 -0.38 -11.66
N GLY A 273 7.54 -1.63 -11.42
CA GLY A 273 7.25 -2.58 -12.50
C GLY A 273 6.17 -2.08 -13.48
N GLU A 274 6.13 -2.68 -14.67
CA GLU A 274 5.09 -2.43 -15.66
C GLU A 274 3.69 -2.65 -15.05
N GLY A 275 2.78 -1.69 -15.26
CA GLY A 275 1.38 -1.78 -14.84
C GLY A 275 1.07 -1.36 -13.39
N LEU A 276 1.77 -0.34 -12.87
CA LEU A 276 1.14 0.58 -11.92
C LEU A 276 -0.03 1.32 -12.57
#